data_AF-A0A926KMJ8-F1
#
_entry.id   AF-A0A926KMJ8-F1
#
_cell.length_a   1.000
_cell.length_b   1.000
_cell.length_c   1.000
_cell.angle_alpha   90.00
_cell.angle_beta   90.00
_cell.angle_gamma   90.00
#
_symmetry.space_group_name_H-M   'P 1'
#
loop_
_entity.id
_entity.type
_entity.pdbx_description
1 polymer ?
#
loop_
_entity_poly.entity_id
_entity_poly.type
_entity_poly.pdbx_seq_one_letter_code
_entity_poly.pdbx_strand_id
1 'polypeptide(L)'
;MSSEEKTRITVDIYGNQYKLMASTSTNYMKRVAEYVNDQMFRIAKGYPRLDSQRIAVLAAVNMADECFRMNEMVEQLNKAHKEQETSLAGYEKLLQAYNELKQEHEKQSLLIQQHQTDRETLLQQYREEKETLVQQYQREKEALIQQHLADQEGLTHKYSQEKQSIVEQYQADKETATAQHQEEKTSIIQQFQEQQAGIVQQLNEQRTSIIHQYQTQIDALLEQHQKDRETLAQRLIDEKEQLLAQAQREKEELMQQTLHDEALQRELHRVQDEYKELREEYAKLQTEYNEWIQLVETDTPGR
;
A
#
# COMPACT_ATOMS: atom_id res chain seq x y z
N MET A 1 75.31 107.94 34.53
CA MET A 1 76.78 108.09 34.41
C MET A 1 77.40 107.43 35.63
N SER A 2 77.86 106.18 35.51
CA SER A 2 78.58 105.51 36.60
C SER A 2 80.05 105.89 36.48
N SER A 3 80.58 106.63 37.45
CA SER A 3 82.00 106.92 37.56
C SER A 3 82.72 105.66 38.05
N GLU A 4 83.42 104.96 37.15
CA GLU A 4 84.33 103.88 37.56
C GLU A 4 85.36 104.41 38.56
N GLU A 5 85.42 103.81 39.76
CA GLU A 5 86.40 104.14 40.79
C GLU A 5 87.81 103.76 40.33
N LYS A 6 88.55 104.74 39.81
CA LYS A 6 89.93 104.53 39.35
C LYS A 6 90.89 104.61 40.54
N THR A 7 91.54 103.50 40.86
CA THR A 7 92.51 103.42 41.95
C THR A 7 93.93 103.70 41.41
N ARG A 8 94.70 104.55 42.09
CA ARG A 8 96.08 104.88 41.72
C ARG A 8 97.06 103.98 42.48
N ILE A 9 97.93 103.29 41.75
CA ILE A 9 98.93 102.38 42.29
C ILE A 9 100.32 102.71 41.74
N THR A 10 101.34 102.63 42.59
CA THR A 10 102.74 102.74 42.18
C THR A 10 103.31 101.34 42.01
N VAL A 11 103.88 101.06 40.85
CA VAL A 11 104.54 99.78 40.51
C VAL A 11 105.94 100.05 39.96
N ASP A 12 106.84 99.07 40.09
CA ASP A 12 108.19 99.14 39.53
C ASP A 12 108.27 98.24 38.28
N ILE A 13 108.70 98.80 37.16
CA ILE A 13 108.85 98.10 35.89
C ILE A 13 110.24 98.43 35.32
N TYR A 14 111.08 97.41 35.24
CA TYR A 14 112.44 97.46 34.71
C TYR A 14 113.30 98.56 35.37
N GLY A 15 113.23 98.65 36.70
CA GLY A 15 114.00 99.57 37.54
C GLY A 15 113.46 101.01 37.57
N ASN A 16 112.27 101.25 37.01
CA ASN A 16 111.62 102.56 37.02
C ASN A 16 110.24 102.47 37.68
N GLN A 17 109.94 103.42 38.58
CA GLN A 17 108.63 103.50 39.24
C GLN A 17 107.59 104.23 38.37
N TYR A 18 106.48 103.55 38.08
CA TYR A 18 105.34 104.09 37.35
C TYR A 18 104.10 104.19 38.24
N LYS A 19 103.40 105.33 38.17
CA LYS A 19 102.10 105.52 38.81
C LYS A 19 101.00 105.20 37.81
N LEU A 20 100.42 104.02 37.91
CA LEU A 20 99.34 103.55 37.03
C LEU A 20 97.97 103.85 37.65
N MET A 21 96.98 104.09 36.78
CA MET A 21 95.58 104.21 37.17
C MET A 21 94.84 102.99 36.66
N ALA A 22 94.23 102.23 37.57
CA ALA A 22 93.51 101.01 37.24
C ALA A 22 92.01 101.20 37.52
N SER A 23 91.18 100.84 36.54
CA SER A 23 89.75 100.57 36.76
C SER A 23 89.51 99.12 37.22
N THR A 24 90.52 98.25 37.10
CA THR A 24 90.51 96.84 37.54
C THR A 24 91.15 96.69 38.92
N SER A 25 90.93 95.55 39.58
CA SER A 25 91.47 95.26 40.91
C SER A 25 92.99 95.53 41.03
N THR A 26 93.39 96.07 42.18
CA THR A 26 94.80 96.41 42.48
C THR A 26 95.75 95.22 42.35
N ASN A 27 95.29 94.02 42.73
CA ASN A 27 96.04 92.76 42.58
C ASN A 27 96.26 92.37 41.11
N TYR A 28 95.26 92.57 40.25
CA TYR A 28 95.43 92.31 38.81
C TYR A 28 96.46 93.26 38.20
N MET A 29 96.41 94.54 38.54
CA MET A 29 97.36 95.52 38.02
C MET A 29 98.80 95.26 38.45
N LYS A 30 99.01 94.82 39.71
CA LYS A 30 100.33 94.36 40.18
C LYS A 30 100.85 93.18 39.35
N ARG A 31 100.01 92.18 39.08
CA ARG A 31 100.37 91.02 38.25
C ARG A 31 100.69 91.40 36.80
N VAL A 32 99.97 92.36 36.23
CA VAL A 32 100.28 92.88 34.88
C VAL A 32 101.64 93.58 34.89
N ALA A 33 101.91 94.43 35.88
CA ALA A 33 103.20 95.10 36.01
C ALA A 33 104.36 94.11 36.19
N GLU A 34 104.17 93.08 37.03
CA GLU A 34 105.13 91.99 37.23
C GLU A 34 105.39 91.21 35.93
N TYR A 35 104.34 90.88 35.18
CA TYR A 35 104.48 90.18 33.90
C TYR A 35 105.21 91.03 32.84
N VAL A 36 104.92 92.34 32.73
CA VAL A 36 105.66 93.25 31.85
C VAL A 36 107.14 93.34 32.26
N ASN A 37 107.39 93.47 33.56
CA ASN A 37 108.73 93.51 34.13
C ASN A 37 109.54 92.25 33.79
N ASP A 38 108.94 91.07 33.96
CA ASP A 38 109.56 89.79 33.62
C ASP A 38 109.87 89.67 32.11
N GLN A 39 108.98 90.14 31.24
CA GLN A 39 109.21 90.14 29.79
C GLN A 39 110.36 91.07 29.39
N MET A 40 110.43 92.27 29.98
CA MET A 40 111.53 93.20 29.74
C MET A 40 112.87 92.64 30.23
N PHE A 41 112.92 92.03 31.43
CA PHE A 41 114.13 91.38 31.93
C PHE A 41 114.55 90.17 31.10
N ARG A 42 113.59 89.38 30.61
CA ARG A 42 113.85 88.21 29.74
C ARG A 42 114.52 88.63 28.43
N ILE A 43 114.04 89.71 27.81
CA ILE A 43 114.62 90.24 26.56
C ILE A 43 115.99 90.89 26.81
N ALA A 44 116.13 91.63 27.92
CA ALA A 44 117.40 92.23 28.32
C ALA A 44 118.51 91.18 28.50
N LYS A 45 118.17 90.00 29.04
CA LYS A 45 119.11 88.87 29.19
C LYS A 45 119.61 88.32 27.85
N GLY A 46 118.75 88.29 26.82
CA GLY A 46 119.10 87.81 25.47
C GLY A 46 119.82 88.85 24.61
N TYR A 47 119.56 90.14 24.83
CA TYR A 47 120.13 91.24 24.05
C TYR A 47 120.70 92.36 24.94
N PRO A 48 121.87 92.14 25.58
CA PRO A 48 122.41 93.03 26.62
C PRO A 48 122.89 94.42 26.11
N ARG A 49 122.93 94.63 24.79
CA ARG A 49 123.34 95.91 24.17
C ARG A 49 122.17 96.78 23.70
N LEU A 50 120.92 96.35 23.89
CA LEU A 50 119.75 97.17 23.57
C LEU A 50 119.45 98.15 24.71
N ASP A 51 118.98 99.34 24.36
CA ASP A 51 118.52 100.34 25.31
C ASP A 51 117.13 100.00 25.88
N SER A 52 116.81 100.56 27.05
CA SER A 52 115.55 100.28 27.77
C SER A 52 114.30 100.55 26.93
N GLN A 53 114.33 101.51 26.00
CA GLN A 53 113.18 101.82 25.14
C GLN A 53 112.97 100.71 24.10
N ARG A 54 114.03 100.24 23.43
CA ARG A 54 113.92 99.11 22.49
C ARG A 54 113.56 97.80 23.19
N ILE A 55 114.05 97.57 24.41
CA ILE A 55 113.64 96.42 25.24
C ILE A 55 112.14 96.49 25.57
N ALA A 56 111.63 97.66 25.97
CA ALA A 56 110.20 97.86 26.23
C ALA A 56 109.35 97.62 24.98
N VAL A 57 109.79 98.11 23.81
CA VAL A 57 109.09 97.89 22.54
C VAL A 57 109.08 96.41 22.16
N LEU A 58 110.20 95.69 22.28
CA LEU A 58 110.25 94.25 22.01
C LEU A 58 109.40 93.45 23.01
N ALA A 59 109.37 93.85 24.29
CA ALA A 59 108.51 93.24 25.29
C ALA A 59 107.03 93.44 24.94
N ALA A 60 106.65 94.66 24.55
CA ALA A 60 105.30 94.98 24.08
C ALA A 60 104.92 94.18 22.82
N VAL A 61 105.83 94.03 21.86
CA VAL A 61 105.60 93.22 20.64
C VAL A 61 105.43 91.74 20.97
N ASN A 62 106.29 91.17 21.82
CA ASN A 62 106.18 89.76 22.22
C ASN A 62 104.89 89.50 23.02
N MET A 63 104.53 90.41 23.93
CA MET A 63 103.28 90.33 24.68
C MET A 63 102.05 90.49 23.77
N ALA A 64 102.11 91.35 22.75
CA ALA A 64 101.05 91.49 21.75
C ALA A 64 100.90 90.21 20.91
N ASP A 65 102.02 89.59 20.50
CA ASP A 65 102.05 88.31 19.79
C ASP A 65 101.50 87.15 20.64
N GLU A 66 101.91 87.05 21.91
CA GLU A 66 101.32 86.10 22.87
C GLU A 66 99.81 86.31 23.05
N CYS A 67 99.36 87.57 23.13
CA CYS A 67 97.94 87.93 23.20
C CYS A 67 97.18 87.52 21.94
N PHE A 68 97.73 87.78 20.74
CA PHE A 68 97.11 87.38 19.48
C PHE A 68 97.03 85.85 19.33
N ARG A 69 98.10 85.11 19.65
CA ARG A 69 98.06 83.63 19.67
C ARG A 69 97.04 83.08 20.66
N MET A 70 96.95 83.67 21.85
CA MET A 70 95.96 83.26 22.86
C MET A 70 94.53 83.56 22.38
N ASN A 71 94.30 84.72 21.78
CA ASN A 71 93.00 85.07 21.20
C ASN A 71 92.60 84.12 20.05
N GLU A 72 93.54 83.76 19.17
CA GLU A 72 93.31 82.76 18.11
C GLU A 72 92.96 81.39 18.70
N MET A 73 93.68 80.94 19.74
CA MET A 73 93.38 79.67 20.42
C MET A 73 92.01 79.68 21.09
N VAL A 74 91.64 80.78 21.76
CA VAL A 74 90.31 80.97 22.34
C VAL A 74 89.24 80.98 21.26
N GLU A 75 89.50 81.61 20.11
CA GLU A 75 88.57 81.60 18.98
C GLU A 75 88.40 80.18 18.39
N GLN A 76 89.47 79.40 18.28
CA GLN A 76 89.43 78.00 17.85
C GLN A 76 88.66 77.12 18.85
N LEU A 77 88.92 77.27 20.15
CA LEU A 77 88.20 76.56 21.20
C LEU A 77 86.71 76.91 21.22
N ASN A 78 86.37 78.20 21.04
CA ASN A 78 84.98 78.63 20.94
C ASN A 78 84.30 78.07 19.68
N LYS A 79 85.00 77.99 18.54
CA LYS A 79 84.49 77.33 17.33
C LYS A 79 84.23 75.85 17.59
N ALA A 80 85.18 75.12 18.16
CA ALA A 80 85.03 73.71 18.49
C ALA A 80 83.91 73.45 19.51
N HIS A 81 83.78 74.29 20.54
CA HIS A 81 82.69 74.20 21.51
C HIS A 81 81.33 74.43 20.84
N LYS A 82 81.24 75.44 19.97
CA LYS A 82 80.02 75.75 19.24
C LYS A 82 79.65 74.63 18.25
N GLU A 83 80.64 74.02 17.59
CA GLU A 83 80.44 72.83 16.74
C GLU A 83 79.98 71.62 17.56
N GLN A 84 80.55 71.41 18.75
CA GLN A 84 80.12 70.34 19.64
C GLN A 84 78.69 70.56 20.16
N GLU A 85 78.33 71.79 20.54
CA GLU A 85 76.98 72.16 20.95
C GLU A 85 75.97 71.97 19.81
N THR A 86 76.31 72.36 18.57
CA THR A 86 75.41 72.14 17.43
C THR A 86 75.28 70.65 17.10
N SER A 87 76.34 69.87 17.24
CA SER A 87 76.30 68.42 17.08
C SER A 87 75.43 67.75 18.15
N LEU A 88 75.57 68.16 19.41
CA LEU A 88 74.78 67.66 20.52
C LEU A 88 73.28 67.99 20.34
N ALA A 89 72.98 69.24 19.97
CA ALA A 89 71.61 69.66 19.65
C ALA A 89 71.04 68.90 18.44
N GLY A 90 71.88 68.56 17.46
CA GLY A 90 71.51 67.69 16.34
C GLY A 90 71.15 66.28 16.81
N TYR A 91 71.95 65.71 17.72
CA TYR A 91 71.71 64.40 18.31
C TYR A 91 70.43 64.35 19.15
N GLU A 92 70.16 65.38 19.95
CA GLU A 92 68.92 65.49 20.75
C GLU A 92 67.66 65.53 19.86
N LYS A 93 67.70 66.30 18.77
CA LYS A 93 66.60 66.33 17.78
C LYS A 93 66.40 64.98 17.11
N LEU A 94 67.49 64.30 16.77
CA LEU A 94 67.43 62.96 16.18
C LEU A 94 66.81 61.95 17.15
N LEU A 95 67.18 62.01 18.43
CA LEU A 95 66.64 61.14 19.47
C LEU A 95 65.14 61.37 19.69
N GLN A 96 64.69 62.63 19.67
CA GLN A 96 63.26 62.95 19.70
C GLN A 96 62.52 62.35 18.50
N ALA A 97 63.00 62.59 17.28
CA ALA A 97 62.40 62.04 16.07
C ALA A 97 62.36 60.50 16.07
N TYR A 98 63.41 59.86 16.57
CA TYR A 98 63.45 58.39 16.72
C TYR A 98 62.37 57.88 17.69
N ASN A 99 62.20 58.54 18.83
CA ASN A 99 61.20 58.14 19.82
C ASN A 99 59.77 58.35 19.32
N GLU A 100 59.52 59.46 18.62
CA GLU A 100 58.22 59.73 17.98
C GLU A 100 57.91 58.67 16.92
N LEU A 101 58.88 58.35 16.06
CA LEU A 101 58.73 57.32 15.03
C LEU A 101 58.47 55.94 15.64
N LYS A 102 59.16 55.60 16.74
CA LYS A 102 58.95 54.35 17.47
C LYS A 102 57.53 54.27 18.03
N GLN A 103 57.05 55.32 18.68
CA GLN A 103 55.68 55.37 19.20
C GLN A 103 54.63 55.23 18.10
N GLU A 104 54.85 55.88 16.96
CA GLU A 104 53.93 55.78 15.82
C GLU A 104 53.90 54.38 15.23
N HIS A 105 55.06 53.72 15.11
CA HIS A 105 55.14 52.33 14.69
C HIS A 105 54.44 51.39 15.68
N GLU A 106 54.59 51.59 16.99
CA GLU A 106 53.88 50.81 18.02
C GLU A 106 52.36 50.98 17.90
N LYS A 107 51.87 52.21 17.69
CA LYS A 107 50.43 52.47 17.45
C LYS A 107 49.93 51.80 16.18
N GLN A 108 50.67 51.91 15.07
CA GLN A 108 50.31 51.26 13.81
C GLN A 108 50.27 49.74 13.95
N SER A 109 51.24 49.15 14.64
CA SER A 109 51.26 47.72 14.92
C SER A 109 50.04 47.27 15.73
N LEU A 110 49.65 48.04 16.75
CA LEU A 110 48.46 47.75 17.55
C LEU A 110 47.19 47.84 16.72
N LEU A 111 47.07 48.86 15.88
CA LEU A 111 45.90 49.06 15.00
C LEU A 111 45.78 47.91 13.98
N ILE A 112 46.90 47.47 13.41
CA ILE A 112 46.92 46.30 12.50
C ILE A 112 46.45 45.04 13.24
N GLN A 113 46.93 44.83 14.48
CA GLN A 113 46.51 43.68 15.27
C GLN A 113 45.01 43.71 15.57
N GLN A 114 44.45 44.87 15.91
CA GLN A 114 43.01 45.06 16.12
C GLN A 114 42.21 44.74 14.84
N HIS A 115 42.60 45.30 13.70
CA HIS A 115 41.93 45.00 12.43
C HIS A 115 42.03 43.51 12.04
N GLN A 116 43.14 42.84 12.37
CA GLN A 116 43.26 41.39 12.16
C GLN A 116 42.27 40.61 13.04
N THR A 117 42.13 40.99 14.32
CA THR A 117 41.19 40.33 15.24
C THR A 117 39.73 40.60 14.85
N ASP A 118 39.40 41.84 14.48
CA ASP A 118 38.06 42.21 14.01
C ASP A 118 37.70 41.45 12.72
N ARG A 119 38.65 41.31 11.79
CA ARG A 119 38.44 40.54 10.56
C ARG A 119 38.24 39.05 10.87
N GLU A 120 39.02 38.48 11.78
CA GLU A 120 38.89 37.07 12.16
C GLU A 120 37.55 36.78 12.85
N THR A 121 37.13 37.63 13.78
CA THR A 121 35.85 37.52 14.47
C THR A 121 34.67 37.66 13.50
N LEU A 122 34.72 38.63 12.58
CA LEU A 122 33.69 38.79 11.55
C LEU A 122 33.63 37.58 10.60
N LEU A 123 34.78 37.05 10.18
CA LEU A 123 34.84 35.84 9.35
C LEU A 123 34.31 34.61 10.09
N GLN A 124 34.47 34.54 11.41
CA GLN A 124 33.93 33.47 12.22
C GLN A 124 32.40 33.57 12.31
N GLN A 125 31.86 34.76 12.57
CA GLN A 125 30.42 35.01 12.58
C GLN A 125 29.78 34.64 11.24
N TYR A 126 30.35 35.08 10.12
CA TYR A 126 29.85 34.71 8.78
C TYR A 126 29.90 33.20 8.52
N ARG A 127 30.91 32.50 9.04
CA ARG A 127 31.00 31.04 8.93
C ARG A 127 29.89 30.35 9.71
N GLU A 128 29.66 30.77 10.94
CA GLU A 128 28.61 30.22 11.81
C GLU A 128 27.20 30.50 11.25
N GLU A 129 26.94 31.71 10.77
CA GLU A 129 25.68 32.06 10.11
C GLU A 129 25.47 31.23 8.84
N LYS A 130 26.50 31.06 8.01
CA LYS A 130 26.41 30.22 6.82
C LYS A 130 26.15 28.76 7.17
N GLU A 131 26.83 28.23 8.19
CA GLU A 131 26.67 26.85 8.63
C GLU A 131 25.27 26.60 9.19
N THR A 132 24.76 27.50 10.03
CA THR A 132 23.39 27.41 10.56
C THR A 132 22.34 27.48 9.46
N LEU A 133 22.51 28.36 8.48
CA LEU A 133 21.61 28.45 7.32
C LEU A 133 21.62 27.16 6.48
N VAL A 134 22.80 26.59 6.23
CA VAL A 134 22.93 25.30 5.52
C VAL A 134 22.23 24.19 6.30
N GLN A 135 22.42 24.12 7.62
CA GLN A 135 21.75 23.12 8.45
C GLN A 135 20.23 23.28 8.45
N GLN A 136 19.71 24.51 8.48
CA GLN A 136 18.27 24.77 8.37
C GLN A 136 17.72 24.29 7.02
N TYR A 137 18.38 24.65 5.92
CA TYR A 137 17.99 24.20 4.57
C TYR A 137 18.01 22.66 4.46
N GLN A 138 19.02 22.00 5.02
CA GLN A 138 19.11 20.55 5.04
C GLN A 138 17.93 19.92 5.78
N ARG A 139 17.61 20.44 6.98
CA ARG A 139 16.48 19.95 7.80
C ARG A 139 15.14 20.14 7.10
N GLU A 140 14.91 21.31 6.48
CA GLU A 140 13.67 21.57 5.73
C GLU A 140 13.53 20.63 4.53
N LYS A 141 14.62 20.43 3.78
CA LYS A 141 14.64 19.48 2.65
C LYS A 141 14.35 18.05 3.11
N GLU A 142 14.97 17.61 4.20
CA GLU A 142 14.74 16.27 4.77
C GLU A 142 13.31 16.11 5.27
N ALA A 143 12.76 17.11 5.96
CA ALA A 143 11.37 17.09 6.40
C ALA A 143 10.39 17.00 5.23
N LEU A 144 10.63 17.75 4.15
CA LEU A 144 9.81 17.70 2.95
C LEU A 144 9.86 16.31 2.27
N ILE A 145 11.05 15.70 2.20
CA ILE A 145 11.21 14.34 1.67
C ILE A 145 10.43 13.34 2.53
N GLN A 146 10.53 13.43 3.86
CA GLN A 146 9.80 12.53 4.77
C GLN A 146 8.28 12.69 4.63
N GLN A 147 7.80 13.93 4.50
CA GLN A 147 6.39 14.19 4.26
C GLN A 147 5.92 13.56 2.94
N HIS A 148 6.65 13.75 1.85
CA HIS A 148 6.29 13.16 0.56
C HIS A 148 6.31 11.62 0.58
N LEU A 149 7.26 11.01 1.28
CA LEU A 149 7.30 9.56 1.46
C LEU A 149 6.09 9.06 2.25
N ALA A 150 5.75 9.72 3.36
CA ALA A 150 4.57 9.38 4.16
C ALA A 150 3.26 9.53 3.37
N ASP A 151 3.13 10.58 2.57
CA ASP A 151 1.97 10.80 1.69
C ASP A 151 1.87 9.70 0.62
N GLN A 152 3.00 9.32 0.02
CA GLN A 152 3.08 8.25 -0.98
C GLN A 152 2.72 6.88 -0.37
N GLU A 153 3.22 6.57 0.82
CA GLU A 153 2.88 5.35 1.56
C GLU A 153 1.40 5.33 1.94
N GLY A 154 0.87 6.45 2.43
CA GLY A 154 -0.56 6.59 2.77
C GLY A 154 -1.45 6.41 1.55
N LEU A 155 -1.07 6.97 0.40
CA LEU A 155 -1.80 6.80 -0.86
C LEU A 155 -1.74 5.35 -1.36
N THR A 156 -0.56 4.72 -1.29
CA THR A 156 -0.37 3.31 -1.66
C THR A 156 -1.23 2.40 -0.78
N HIS A 157 -1.29 2.68 0.52
CA HIS A 157 -2.12 1.92 1.45
C HIS A 157 -3.61 2.05 1.13
N LYS A 158 -4.10 3.27 0.87
CA LYS A 158 -5.50 3.50 0.45
C LYS A 158 -5.84 2.73 -0.81
N TYR A 159 -5.01 2.82 -1.85
CA TYR A 159 -5.24 2.06 -3.09
C TYR A 159 -5.21 0.55 -2.87
N SER A 160 -4.34 0.04 -1.99
CA SER A 160 -4.33 -1.39 -1.67
C SER A 160 -5.59 -1.85 -0.95
N GLN A 161 -6.12 -1.04 -0.03
CA GLN A 161 -7.36 -1.32 0.70
C GLN A 161 -8.57 -1.27 -0.23
N GLU A 162 -8.68 -0.25 -1.09
CA GLU A 162 -9.76 -0.15 -2.07
C GLU A 162 -9.72 -1.35 -3.04
N LYS A 163 -8.54 -1.71 -3.53
CA LYS A 163 -8.37 -2.88 -4.39
C LYS A 163 -8.80 -4.17 -3.68
N GLN A 164 -8.43 -4.34 -2.41
CA GLN A 164 -8.82 -5.51 -1.62
C GLN A 164 -10.35 -5.56 -1.43
N SER A 165 -10.97 -4.44 -1.07
CA SER A 165 -12.42 -4.36 -0.90
C SER A 165 -13.18 -4.69 -2.19
N ILE A 166 -12.71 -4.22 -3.35
CA ILE A 166 -13.30 -4.55 -4.66
C ILE A 166 -13.18 -6.06 -4.95
N VAL A 167 -12.03 -6.66 -4.63
CA VAL A 167 -11.82 -8.11 -4.83
C VAL A 167 -12.75 -8.92 -3.94
N GLU A 168 -12.88 -8.56 -2.66
CA GLU A 168 -13.78 -9.21 -1.70
C GLU A 168 -15.24 -9.11 -2.15
N GLN A 169 -15.66 -7.93 -2.61
CA GLN A 169 -17.02 -7.73 -3.11
C GLN A 169 -17.29 -8.56 -4.37
N TYR A 170 -16.36 -8.59 -5.33
CA TYR A 170 -16.50 -9.42 -6.52
C TYR A 170 -16.58 -10.92 -6.19
N GLN A 171 -15.80 -11.39 -5.21
CA GLN A 171 -15.85 -12.78 -4.76
C GLN A 171 -17.21 -13.11 -4.12
N ALA A 172 -17.71 -12.25 -3.24
CA ALA A 172 -19.01 -12.42 -2.59
C ALA A 172 -20.16 -12.43 -3.61
N ASP A 173 -20.14 -11.52 -4.59
CA ASP A 173 -21.15 -11.47 -5.65
C ASP A 173 -21.11 -12.72 -6.52
N LYS A 174 -19.90 -13.19 -6.87
CA LYS A 174 -19.71 -14.44 -7.62
C LYS A 174 -20.25 -15.65 -6.85
N GLU A 175 -19.94 -15.77 -5.57
CA GLU A 175 -20.43 -16.86 -4.71
C GLU A 175 -21.96 -16.83 -4.61
N THR A 176 -22.55 -15.66 -4.41
CA THR A 176 -24.01 -15.47 -4.36
C THR A 176 -24.66 -15.90 -5.67
N ALA A 177 -24.14 -15.48 -6.82
CA ALA A 177 -24.66 -15.89 -8.12
C ALA A 177 -24.55 -17.41 -8.34
N THR A 178 -23.43 -18.03 -7.91
CA THR A 178 -23.30 -19.49 -8.01
C THR A 178 -24.28 -20.24 -7.11
N ALA A 179 -24.54 -19.74 -5.91
CA ALA A 179 -25.50 -20.33 -4.98
C ALA A 179 -26.93 -20.22 -5.54
N GLN A 180 -27.31 -19.06 -6.08
CA GLN A 180 -28.61 -18.85 -6.73
C GLN A 180 -28.81 -19.81 -7.90
N HIS A 181 -27.83 -19.95 -8.79
CA HIS A 181 -27.91 -20.90 -9.90
C HIS A 181 -27.99 -22.36 -9.44
N GLN A 182 -27.31 -22.73 -8.35
CA GLN A 182 -27.43 -24.07 -7.77
C GLN A 182 -28.82 -24.31 -7.16
N GLU A 183 -29.40 -23.30 -6.50
CA GLU A 183 -30.75 -23.37 -5.96
C GLU A 183 -31.80 -23.49 -7.07
N GLU A 184 -31.73 -22.65 -8.11
CA GLU A 184 -32.59 -22.72 -9.29
C GLU A 184 -32.52 -24.10 -9.96
N LYS A 185 -31.30 -24.62 -10.18
CA LYS A 185 -31.10 -25.95 -10.75
C LYS A 185 -31.75 -27.03 -9.88
N THR A 186 -31.58 -26.96 -8.57
CA THR A 186 -32.14 -27.93 -7.62
C THR A 186 -33.67 -27.87 -7.62
N SER A 187 -34.24 -26.66 -7.63
CA SER A 187 -35.69 -26.42 -7.72
C SER A 187 -36.27 -27.00 -9.01
N ILE A 188 -35.63 -26.76 -10.16
CA ILE A 188 -36.05 -27.34 -11.45
C ILE A 188 -36.01 -28.87 -11.40
N ILE A 189 -34.94 -29.46 -10.87
CA ILE A 189 -34.85 -30.92 -10.73
C ILE A 189 -35.98 -31.46 -9.86
N GLN A 190 -36.28 -30.81 -8.73
CA GLN A 190 -37.35 -31.21 -7.84
C GLN A 190 -38.72 -31.14 -8.55
N GLN A 191 -39.00 -30.06 -9.28
CA GLN A 191 -40.25 -29.93 -10.04
C GLN A 191 -40.42 -31.06 -11.07
N PHE A 192 -39.35 -31.41 -11.80
CA PHE A 192 -39.41 -32.53 -12.74
C PHE A 192 -39.63 -33.87 -12.04
N GLN A 193 -39.02 -34.10 -10.88
CA GLN A 193 -39.24 -35.31 -10.08
C GLN A 193 -40.68 -35.41 -9.58
N GLU A 194 -41.26 -34.31 -9.09
CA GLU A 194 -42.66 -34.25 -8.66
C GLU A 194 -43.62 -34.51 -9.83
N GLN A 195 -43.37 -33.91 -11.00
CA GLN A 195 -44.14 -34.18 -12.22
C GLN A 195 -44.07 -35.65 -12.64
N GLN A 196 -42.87 -36.25 -12.64
CA GLN A 196 -42.70 -37.67 -12.94
C GLN A 196 -43.45 -38.56 -11.94
N ALA A 197 -43.34 -38.26 -10.64
CA ALA A 197 -44.06 -38.99 -9.60
C ALA A 197 -45.59 -38.89 -9.80
N GLY A 198 -46.09 -37.71 -10.13
CA GLY A 198 -47.51 -37.49 -10.45
C GLY A 198 -47.99 -38.30 -11.66
N ILE A 199 -47.20 -38.33 -12.75
CA ILE A 199 -47.52 -39.15 -13.94
C ILE A 199 -47.54 -40.63 -13.58
N VAL A 200 -46.54 -41.11 -12.82
CA VAL A 200 -46.48 -42.51 -12.38
C VAL A 200 -47.68 -42.87 -11.50
N GLN A 201 -48.08 -41.98 -10.60
CA GLN A 201 -49.27 -42.18 -9.77
C GLN A 201 -50.53 -42.29 -10.62
N GLN A 202 -50.74 -41.36 -11.56
CA GLN A 202 -51.90 -41.37 -12.46
C GLN A 202 -51.96 -42.65 -13.30
N LEU A 203 -50.82 -43.08 -13.86
CA LEU A 203 -50.76 -44.33 -14.63
C LEU A 203 -51.07 -45.56 -13.75
N ASN A 204 -50.62 -45.57 -12.49
CA ASN A 204 -50.95 -46.65 -11.55
C ASN A 204 -52.44 -46.65 -11.17
N GLU A 205 -53.04 -45.49 -10.96
CA GLU A 205 -54.48 -45.34 -10.71
C GLU A 205 -55.30 -45.82 -11.92
N GLN A 206 -54.94 -45.40 -13.13
CA GLN A 206 -55.56 -45.88 -14.36
C GLN A 206 -55.42 -47.39 -14.52
N ARG A 207 -54.21 -47.94 -14.32
CA ARG A 207 -53.96 -49.38 -14.37
C ARG A 207 -54.84 -50.13 -13.37
N THR A 208 -54.94 -49.62 -12.14
CA THR A 208 -55.76 -50.23 -11.08
C THR A 208 -57.25 -50.18 -11.43
N SER A 209 -57.72 -49.06 -11.98
CA SER A 209 -59.10 -48.91 -12.46
C SER A 209 -59.42 -49.89 -13.59
N ILE A 210 -58.53 -50.03 -14.58
CA ILE A 210 -58.69 -50.99 -15.69
C ILE A 210 -58.71 -52.42 -15.15
N ILE A 211 -57.79 -52.78 -14.25
CA ILE A 211 -57.77 -54.10 -13.60
C ILE A 211 -59.10 -54.35 -12.88
N HIS A 212 -59.60 -53.39 -12.12
CA HIS A 212 -60.87 -53.50 -11.41
C HIS A 212 -62.05 -53.66 -12.38
N GLN A 213 -62.09 -52.92 -13.48
CA GLN A 213 -63.13 -53.06 -14.51
C GLN A 213 -63.15 -54.47 -15.12
N TYR A 214 -61.98 -55.01 -15.48
CA TYR A 214 -61.90 -56.37 -16.01
C TYR A 214 -62.27 -57.42 -14.95
N GLN A 215 -61.90 -57.23 -13.69
CA GLN A 215 -62.33 -58.11 -12.60
C GLN A 215 -63.85 -58.12 -12.45
N THR A 216 -64.49 -56.96 -12.43
CA THR A 216 -65.96 -56.87 -12.37
C THR A 216 -66.63 -57.53 -13.57
N GLN A 217 -66.07 -57.40 -14.78
CA GLN A 217 -66.59 -58.09 -15.97
C GLN A 217 -66.43 -59.61 -15.88
N ILE A 218 -65.29 -60.11 -15.39
CA ILE A 218 -65.06 -61.53 -15.16
C ILE A 218 -66.05 -62.07 -14.13
N ASP A 219 -66.24 -61.37 -13.02
CA ASP A 219 -67.17 -61.78 -11.95
C ASP A 219 -68.62 -61.83 -12.48
N ALA A 220 -69.05 -60.84 -13.27
CA ALA A 220 -70.37 -60.83 -13.89
C ALA A 220 -70.57 -62.00 -14.88
N LEU A 221 -69.55 -62.32 -15.68
CA LEU A 221 -69.59 -63.48 -16.58
C LEU A 221 -69.63 -64.80 -15.81
N LEU A 222 -68.88 -64.93 -14.71
CA LEU A 222 -68.92 -66.10 -13.84
C LEU A 222 -70.30 -66.26 -13.21
N GLU A 223 -70.91 -65.18 -12.72
CA GLU A 223 -72.27 -65.19 -12.17
C GLU A 223 -73.31 -65.57 -13.23
N GLN A 224 -73.19 -65.05 -14.44
CA GLN A 224 -74.05 -65.42 -15.57
C GLN A 224 -73.89 -66.90 -15.94
N HIS A 225 -72.66 -67.39 -16.07
CA HIS A 225 -72.41 -68.81 -16.34
C HIS A 225 -72.94 -69.71 -15.22
N GLN A 226 -72.84 -69.29 -13.96
CA GLN A 226 -73.41 -70.03 -12.84
C GLN A 226 -74.94 -70.10 -12.96
N LYS A 227 -75.60 -68.98 -13.26
CA LYS A 227 -77.06 -68.92 -13.46
C LYS A 227 -77.52 -69.75 -14.67
N ASP A 228 -76.78 -69.70 -15.77
CA ASP A 228 -77.05 -70.51 -16.96
C ASP A 228 -76.88 -72.01 -16.66
N ARG A 229 -75.86 -72.38 -15.87
CA ARG A 229 -75.66 -73.75 -15.41
C ARG A 229 -76.80 -74.23 -14.51
N GLU A 230 -77.26 -73.40 -13.57
CA GLU A 230 -78.39 -73.70 -12.69
C GLU A 230 -79.70 -73.86 -13.46
N THR A 231 -79.97 -72.97 -14.42
CA THR A 231 -81.17 -73.07 -15.28
C THR A 231 -81.12 -74.28 -16.21
N LEU A 232 -79.96 -74.62 -16.78
CA LEU A 232 -79.80 -75.85 -17.56
C LEU A 232 -79.98 -77.10 -16.70
N ALA A 233 -79.42 -77.11 -15.49
CA ALA A 233 -79.63 -78.21 -14.55
C ALA A 233 -81.12 -78.37 -14.21
N GLN A 234 -81.85 -77.27 -14.00
CA GLN A 234 -83.28 -77.30 -13.77
C GLN A 234 -84.04 -77.88 -14.99
N ARG A 235 -83.72 -77.44 -16.21
CA ARG A 235 -84.35 -77.98 -17.43
C ARG A 235 -84.13 -79.49 -17.58
N LEU A 236 -82.92 -79.97 -17.29
CA LEU A 236 -82.62 -81.41 -17.36
C LEU A 236 -83.40 -82.20 -16.30
N ILE A 237 -83.64 -81.62 -15.12
CA ILE A 237 -84.51 -82.22 -14.10
C ILE A 237 -85.94 -82.29 -14.62
N ASP A 238 -86.47 -81.18 -15.13
CA ASP A 238 -87.84 -81.10 -15.66
C ASP A 238 -88.04 -82.07 -16.84
N GLU A 239 -87.07 -82.17 -17.76
CA GLU A 239 -87.10 -83.08 -18.90
C GLU A 239 -87.02 -84.55 -18.45
N LYS A 240 -86.18 -84.86 -17.46
CA LYS A 240 -86.12 -86.20 -16.85
C LYS A 240 -87.45 -86.58 -16.22
N GLU A 241 -88.13 -85.65 -15.53
CA GLU A 241 -89.46 -85.88 -14.95
C GLU A 241 -90.51 -86.10 -16.03
N GLN A 242 -90.48 -85.32 -17.12
CA GLN A 242 -91.37 -85.51 -18.27
C GLN A 242 -91.19 -86.88 -18.92
N LEU A 243 -89.94 -87.30 -19.17
CA LEU A 243 -89.65 -88.63 -19.75
C LEU A 243 -90.08 -89.76 -18.82
N LEU A 244 -89.90 -89.61 -17.51
CA LEU A 244 -90.41 -90.56 -16.52
C LEU A 244 -91.94 -90.66 -16.56
N ALA A 245 -92.63 -89.53 -16.63
CA ALA A 245 -94.09 -89.49 -16.75
C ALA A 245 -94.58 -90.11 -18.07
N GLN A 246 -93.86 -89.86 -19.17
CA GLN A 246 -94.18 -90.45 -20.46
C GLN A 246 -93.96 -91.97 -20.46
N ALA A 247 -92.83 -92.44 -19.92
CA ALA A 247 -92.56 -93.88 -19.77
C ALA A 247 -93.60 -94.57 -18.86
N GLN A 248 -94.11 -93.87 -17.84
CA GLN A 248 -95.21 -94.37 -17.00
C GLN A 248 -96.52 -94.49 -17.80
N ARG A 249 -96.87 -93.48 -18.61
CA ARG A 249 -98.05 -93.54 -19.49
C ARG A 249 -97.96 -94.64 -20.53
N GLU A 250 -96.82 -94.75 -21.22
CA GLU A 250 -96.60 -95.80 -22.21
C GLU A 250 -96.70 -97.20 -21.57
N LYS A 251 -96.19 -97.36 -20.35
CA LYS A 251 -96.36 -98.61 -19.58
C LYS A 251 -97.83 -98.90 -19.26
N GLU A 252 -98.63 -97.90 -18.89
CA GLU A 252 -100.07 -98.06 -18.65
C GLU A 252 -100.84 -98.39 -19.92
N GLU A 253 -100.51 -97.74 -21.04
CA GLU A 253 -101.11 -98.01 -22.36
C GLU A 253 -100.81 -99.44 -22.84
N LEU A 254 -99.56 -99.89 -22.69
CA LEU A 254 -99.17 -101.26 -23.06
C LEU A 254 -99.89 -102.30 -22.19
N MET A 255 -100.11 -101.98 -20.91
CA MET A 255 -100.89 -102.82 -19.99
C MET A 255 -102.37 -102.88 -20.39
N GLN A 256 -102.96 -101.79 -20.90
CA GLN A 256 -104.32 -101.81 -21.43
C GLN A 256 -104.42 -102.57 -22.76
N GLN A 257 -103.44 -102.45 -23.65
CA GLN A 257 -103.40 -103.22 -24.90
C GLN A 257 -103.30 -104.73 -24.64
N THR A 258 -102.47 -105.16 -23.70
CA THR A 258 -102.39 -106.59 -23.34
C THR A 258 -103.70 -107.12 -22.78
N LEU A 259 -104.41 -106.34 -21.95
CA LEU A 259 -105.76 -106.69 -21.50
C LEU A 259 -106.78 -106.74 -22.65
N HIS A 260 -106.66 -105.85 -23.65
CA HIS A 260 -107.54 -105.82 -24.81
C HIS A 260 -107.28 -107.01 -25.76
N ASP A 261 -106.03 -107.37 -26.01
CA ASP A 261 -105.67 -108.52 -26.85
C ASP A 261 -106.15 -109.84 -26.24
N GLU A 262 -106.08 -109.99 -24.91
CA GLU A 262 -106.67 -111.14 -24.22
C GLU A 262 -108.20 -111.22 -24.40
N ALA A 263 -108.90 -110.08 -24.43
CA ALA A 263 -110.33 -110.03 -24.69
C ALA A 263 -110.66 -110.40 -26.15
N LEU A 264 -109.88 -109.89 -27.11
CA LEU A 264 -110.06 -110.18 -28.53
C LEU A 264 -109.80 -111.66 -28.86
N GLN A 265 -108.83 -112.29 -28.20
CA GLN A 265 -108.62 -113.74 -28.33
C GLN A 265 -109.82 -114.57 -27.87
N ARG A 266 -110.53 -114.14 -26.82
CA ARG A 266 -111.77 -114.81 -26.37
C ARG A 266 -112.89 -114.65 -27.40
N GLU A 267 -113.00 -113.47 -28.01
CA GLU A 267 -114.01 -113.19 -29.05
C GLU A 267 -113.74 -114.00 -30.33
N LEU A 268 -112.48 -114.13 -30.74
CA LEU A 268 -112.07 -114.93 -31.91
C LEU A 268 -112.41 -116.41 -31.71
N HIS A 269 -112.23 -116.94 -30.50
CA HIS A 269 -112.60 -118.32 -30.19
C HIS A 269 -114.11 -118.54 -30.36
N ARG A 270 -114.94 -117.56 -29.94
CA ARG A 270 -116.40 -117.62 -30.11
C ARG A 270 -116.83 -117.64 -31.58
N VAL A 271 -116.21 -116.80 -32.42
CA VAL A 271 -116.51 -116.71 -33.86
C VAL A 271 -116.06 -117.96 -34.62
N GLN A 272 -114.98 -118.61 -34.19
CA GLN A 272 -114.54 -119.87 -34.79
C GLN A 272 -115.54 -121.01 -34.57
N ASP A 273 -116.20 -121.04 -33.41
CA ASP A 273 -117.26 -122.03 -33.12
C ASP A 273 -118.52 -121.76 -33.97
N GLU A 274 -118.95 -120.50 -34.09
CA GLU A 274 -120.08 -120.09 -34.95
C GLU A 274 -119.84 -120.39 -36.45
N TYR A 275 -118.60 -120.22 -36.95
CA TYR A 275 -118.27 -120.54 -38.34
C TYR A 275 -118.33 -122.06 -38.64
N LYS A 276 -118.13 -122.89 -37.61
CA LYS A 276 -118.18 -124.35 -37.74
C LYS A 276 -119.61 -124.83 -37.96
N GLU A 277 -120.58 -124.26 -37.23
CA GLU A 277 -122.01 -124.54 -37.39
C GLU A 277 -122.53 -124.09 -38.77
N LEU A 278 -122.15 -122.89 -39.20
CA LEU A 278 -122.61 -122.34 -40.49
C LEU A 278 -122.10 -123.13 -41.70
N ARG A 279 -120.91 -123.74 -41.59
CA ARG A 279 -120.34 -124.58 -42.64
C ARG A 279 -121.09 -125.91 -42.81
N GLU A 280 -121.65 -126.45 -41.72
CA GLU A 280 -122.47 -127.66 -41.78
C GLU A 280 -123.86 -127.38 -42.38
N GLU A 281 -124.42 -126.19 -42.17
CA GLU A 281 -125.68 -125.78 -42.81
C GLU A 281 -125.54 -125.52 -44.31
N TYR A 282 -124.44 -124.90 -44.74
CA TYR A 282 -124.18 -124.65 -46.17
C TYR A 282 -123.99 -125.96 -46.97
N ALA A 283 -123.42 -126.99 -46.34
CA ALA A 283 -123.26 -128.31 -46.97
C ALA A 283 -124.61 -129.00 -47.24
N LYS A 284 -125.60 -128.84 -46.36
CA LYS A 284 -126.96 -129.38 -46.55
C LYS A 284 -127.69 -128.66 -47.70
N LEU A 285 -127.58 -127.33 -47.77
CA LEU A 285 -128.23 -126.53 -48.81
C LEU A 285 -127.65 -126.77 -50.21
N GLN A 286 -126.36 -127.08 -50.30
CA GLN A 286 -125.68 -127.42 -51.56
C GLN A 286 -126.10 -128.79 -52.12
N THR A 287 -126.68 -129.68 -51.30
CA THR A 287 -127.17 -130.99 -51.77
C THR A 287 -128.59 -130.86 -52.36
N GLU A 288 -129.46 -130.06 -51.75
CA GLU A 288 -130.83 -129.80 -52.25
C GLU A 288 -130.86 -128.98 -53.55
N TYR A 289 -129.92 -128.05 -53.74
CA TYR A 289 -129.81 -127.25 -54.96
C TYR A 289 -129.41 -128.07 -56.21
N ASN A 290 -128.66 -129.17 -56.02
CA ASN A 290 -128.22 -130.02 -57.13
C ASN A 290 -129.27 -131.06 -57.58
N GLU A 291 -130.29 -131.34 -56.77
CA GLU A 291 -131.42 -132.20 -57.13
C GLU A 291 -132.54 -131.44 -57.89
N TRP A 292 -132.60 -130.11 -57.79
CA TRP A 292 -133.64 -129.28 -58.43
C TRP A 292 -133.34 -128.86 -59.88
N ILE A 293 -132.11 -129.01 -60.40
CA ILE A 293 -131.75 -128.61 -61.78
C ILE A 293 -131.85 -129.78 -62.79
N GLN A 294 -131.98 -131.03 -62.35
CA GLN A 294 -132.25 -132.19 -63.25
C GLN A 294 -133.74 -132.41 -63.58
N LEU A 295 -134.64 -131.52 -63.16
CA LEU A 295 -136.11 -131.65 -63.34
C LEU A 295 -136.75 -130.53 -64.18
N VAL A 296 -135.96 -129.64 -64.80
CA VAL A 296 -136.44 -128.58 -65.73
C VAL A 296 -135.72 -128.68 -67.07
N GLU A 297 -135.95 -129.80 -67.77
CA GLU A 297 -136.02 -129.86 -69.23
C GLU A 297 -137.51 -130.00 -69.62
N THR A 298 -137.94 -129.40 -70.76
CA THR A 298 -139.29 -129.39 -71.40
C THR A 298 -140.21 -128.21 -70.99
N ASP A 299 -140.60 -127.24 -71.85
CA ASP A 299 -140.85 -127.28 -73.30
C ASP A 299 -140.59 -125.92 -74.04
N THR A 300 -139.62 -125.94 -74.97
CA THR A 300 -139.49 -125.30 -76.32
C THR A 300 -139.77 -123.79 -76.62
N PRO A 301 -139.24 -123.19 -77.71
CA PRO A 301 -137.85 -123.15 -78.21
C PRO A 301 -137.36 -121.70 -78.54
N GLY A 302 -136.04 -121.49 -78.50
CA GLY A 302 -135.31 -120.52 -79.35
C GLY A 302 -135.20 -119.06 -78.90
N ARG A 303 -134.08 -118.68 -78.26
CA ARG A 303 -132.89 -118.04 -78.88
C ARG A 303 -131.81 -117.80 -77.83
#